data_AF-A0A7Y4RZI3-F1
#
_entry.id   AF-A0A7Y4RZI3-F1
#
_cell.length_a   1.000
_cell.length_b   1.000
_cell.length_c   1.000
_cell.angle_alpha   90.00
_cell.angle_beta   90.00
_cell.angle_gamma   90.00
#
_symmetry.space_group_name_H-M   'P 1'
#
loop_
_entity.id
_entity.type
_entity.pdbx_description
1 polymer ?
#
loop_
_entity_poly.entity_id
_entity_poly.type
_entity_poly.pdbx_seq_one_letter_code
_entity_poly.pdbx_strand_id
1 'polypeptide(L)'
;MKRMTKDQFIQATSRLTMGESALEIAKGVLVDGKSQADYARAKHITRGAVSQTVNRIWKIHLKTLSIPDKYVEVTAILPEHQAFIVKQWEKDAQRNGK
;
A
#
# COMPACT_ATOMS: atom_id res chain seq x y z
N MET A 1 -9.09 1.35 -15.71
CA MET A 1 -9.44 0.70 -14.43
C MET A 1 -8.18 0.55 -13.59
N LYS A 2 -8.26 0.74 -12.28
CA LYS A 2 -7.11 0.57 -11.36
C LYS A 2 -6.81 -0.92 -11.21
N ARG A 3 -5.60 -1.36 -11.56
CA ARG A 3 -5.13 -2.75 -11.48
C ARG A 3 -3.69 -2.79 -11.02
N MET A 4 -3.31 -3.84 -10.29
CA MET A 4 -1.92 -4.09 -9.88
C MET A 4 -1.64 -5.60 -9.89
N THR A 5 -0.36 -5.96 -9.96
CA THR A 5 0.05 -7.37 -9.88
C THR A 5 -0.12 -7.90 -8.45
N LYS A 6 -0.09 -9.23 -8.29
CA LYS A 6 -0.14 -9.86 -6.97
C LYS A 6 1.02 -9.40 -6.07
N ASP A 7 2.21 -9.24 -6.63
CA ASP A 7 3.39 -8.81 -5.88
C ASP A 7 3.29 -7.35 -5.45
N GLN A 8 2.83 -6.48 -6.34
CA GLN A 8 2.54 -5.08 -6.01
C GLN A 8 1.47 -4.95 -4.92
N PHE A 9 0.45 -5.81 -4.96
CA PHE A 9 -0.56 -5.88 -3.92
C PHE A 9 0.06 -6.30 -2.59
N ILE A 10 0.84 -7.38 -2.56
CA ILE A 10 1.53 -7.86 -1.34
C ILE A 10 2.43 -6.76 -0.76
N GLN A 11 3.22 -6.08 -1.59
CA GLN A 11 4.07 -4.96 -1.14
C GLN A 11 3.23 -3.84 -0.54
N ALA A 12 2.17 -3.39 -1.23
CA ALA A 12 1.30 -2.33 -0.75
C ALA A 12 0.55 -2.71 0.54
N THR A 13 0.24 -3.99 0.75
CA THR A 13 -0.49 -4.47 1.94
C THR A 13 0.41 -4.91 3.08
N SER A 14 1.69 -5.20 2.83
CA SER A 14 2.63 -5.68 3.85
C SER A 14 2.80 -4.72 5.03
N ARG A 15 2.58 -3.43 4.79
CA ARG A 15 2.68 -2.36 5.79
C ARG A 15 1.33 -1.90 6.35
N LEU A 16 0.25 -2.56 5.96
CA LEU A 16 -1.10 -2.21 6.34
C LEU A 16 -1.67 -3.20 7.35
N THR A 17 -2.00 -2.69 8.54
CA THR A 17 -2.91 -3.40 9.45
C THR A 17 -4.33 -3.19 8.95
N MET A 18 -4.80 -4.11 8.10
CA MET A 18 -6.18 -4.15 7.60
C MET A 18 -6.79 -5.51 7.93
N GLY A 19 -8.09 -5.52 8.25
CA GLY A 19 -8.81 -6.77 8.48
C GLY A 19 -8.82 -7.65 7.22
N GLU A 20 -8.81 -8.97 7.41
CA GLU A 20 -8.72 -9.97 6.33
C GLU A 20 -9.79 -9.76 5.25
N SER A 21 -11.02 -9.45 5.65
CA SER A 21 -12.14 -9.16 4.73
C SER A 21 -11.84 -7.97 3.80
N ALA A 22 -11.20 -6.91 4.32
CA ALA A 22 -10.83 -5.75 3.52
C ALA A 22 -9.73 -6.07 2.50
N LEU A 23 -8.76 -6.90 2.91
CA LEU A 23 -7.70 -7.40 2.01
C LEU A 23 -8.28 -8.29 0.90
N GLU A 24 -9.22 -9.18 1.24
CA GLU A 24 -9.89 -10.05 0.27
C GLU A 24 -10.66 -9.25 -0.80
N ILE A 25 -11.45 -8.26 -0.35
CA ILE A 25 -12.21 -7.37 -1.26
C ILE A 25 -11.26 -6.64 -2.21
N ALA A 26 -10.20 -6.05 -1.67
CA ALA A 26 -9.28 -5.27 -2.47
C ALA A 26 -8.47 -6.13 -3.44
N LYS A 27 -8.05 -7.33 -3.03
CA LYS A 27 -7.38 -8.30 -3.92
C LYS A 27 -8.30 -8.67 -5.08
N GLY A 28 -9.56 -8.99 -4.80
CA GLY A 28 -10.53 -9.34 -5.81
C GLY A 28 -10.77 -8.25 -6.86
N VAL A 29 -10.72 -6.98 -6.45
CA VAL A 29 -10.93 -5.84 -7.35
C VAL A 29 -9.63 -5.45 -8.08
N LEU A 30 -8.52 -5.31 -7.36
CA LEU A 30 -7.27 -4.74 -7.88
C LEU A 30 -6.40 -5.77 -8.61
N VAL A 31 -6.42 -7.03 -8.18
CA VAL A 31 -5.63 -8.12 -8.77
C VAL A 31 -6.51 -8.91 -9.73
N ASP A 32 -7.59 -9.50 -9.22
CA ASP A 32 -8.44 -10.42 -10.00
C ASP A 32 -9.36 -9.69 -11.00
N GLY A 33 -9.55 -8.37 -10.85
CA GLY A 33 -10.29 -7.55 -11.79
C GLY A 33 -11.81 -7.67 -11.73
N LYS A 34 -12.35 -8.22 -10.64
CA LYS A 34 -13.80 -8.32 -10.43
C LYS A 34 -14.40 -6.94 -10.18
N SER A 35 -15.68 -6.77 -10.51
CA SER A 35 -16.34 -5.48 -10.31
C SER A 35 -16.58 -5.20 -8.82
N GLN A 36 -16.45 -3.93 -8.42
CA GLN A 36 -16.77 -3.49 -7.05
C GLN A 36 -18.25 -3.71 -6.73
N ALA A 37 -19.13 -3.62 -7.73
CA ALA A 37 -20.56 -3.82 -7.58
C ALA A 37 -20.91 -5.27 -7.24
N ASP A 38 -20.21 -6.23 -7.85
CA ASP A 38 -20.41 -7.66 -7.60
C ASP A 38 -19.90 -8.05 -6.21
N TYR A 39 -18.74 -7.52 -5.81
CA TYR A 39 -18.23 -7.71 -4.45
C TYR A 39 -19.13 -7.09 -3.38
N ALA A 40 -19.64 -5.88 -3.61
CA ALA A 40 -20.58 -5.23 -2.70
C ALA A 40 -21.84 -6.08 -2.48
N ARG A 41 -22.38 -6.66 -3.57
CA ARG A 41 -23.52 -7.59 -3.50
C ARG A 41 -23.17 -8.89 -2.76
N ALA A 42 -22.06 -9.53 -3.11
CA ALA A 42 -21.65 -10.81 -2.54
C ALA A 42 -21.29 -10.74 -1.04
N LYS A 43 -20.78 -9.60 -0.57
CA LYS A 43 -20.39 -9.40 0.83
C LYS A 43 -21.43 -8.61 1.65
N HIS A 44 -22.59 -8.27 1.07
CA HIS A 44 -23.64 -7.48 1.70
C HIS A 44 -23.16 -6.14 2.32
N ILE A 45 -22.22 -5.49 1.64
CA ILE A 45 -21.66 -4.19 2.05
C ILE A 45 -21.96 -3.10 1.03
N THR A 46 -21.84 -1.84 1.43
CA THR A 46 -22.08 -0.72 0.51
C THR A 46 -20.96 -0.63 -0.54
N ARG A 47 -21.32 -0.23 -1.77
CA ARG A 47 -20.31 0.09 -2.82
C ARG A 47 -19.31 1.15 -2.35
N GLY A 48 -19.75 2.08 -1.51
CA GLY A 48 -18.90 3.10 -0.90
C GLY A 48 -17.79 2.49 -0.03
N ALA A 49 -18.12 1.51 0.82
CA ALA A 49 -17.14 0.81 1.65
C ALA A 49 -16.09 0.06 0.79
N VAL A 50 -16.54 -0.62 -0.26
CA VAL A 50 -15.63 -1.28 -1.22
C VAL A 50 -14.70 -0.26 -1.88
N SER A 51 -15.25 0.85 -2.37
CA SER A 51 -14.48 1.91 -3.02
C SER A 51 -13.45 2.54 -2.08
N GLN A 52 -13.79 2.77 -0.82
CA GLN A 52 -12.85 3.30 0.17
C GLN A 52 -11.67 2.37 0.41
N THR A 53 -11.94 1.07 0.62
CA THR A 53 -10.90 0.06 0.83
C THR A 53 -9.97 -0.04 -0.39
N VAL A 54 -10.54 -0.15 -1.59
CA VAL A 54 -9.78 -0.22 -2.84
C VAL A 54 -8.93 1.04 -3.04
N ASN A 55 -9.50 2.23 -2.80
CA ASN A 55 -8.77 3.48 -2.95
C ASN A 55 -7.64 3.63 -1.93
N ARG A 56 -7.80 3.13 -0.70
CA ARG A 56 -6.75 3.17 0.32
C ARG A 56 -5.51 2.39 -0.13
N ILE A 57 -5.68 1.16 -0.60
CA ILE A 57 -4.57 0.33 -1.08
C ILE A 57 -3.97 0.93 -2.36
N TRP A 58 -4.80 1.43 -3.27
CA TRP A 58 -4.31 2.11 -4.47
C TRP A 58 -3.40 3.30 -4.17
N LYS A 59 -3.78 4.15 -3.21
CA LYS A 59 -2.95 5.30 -2.81
C LYS A 59 -1.59 4.87 -2.25
N ILE A 60 -1.54 3.74 -1.55
CA ILE A 60 -0.29 3.22 -0.99
C ILE A 60 0.59 2.65 -2.11
N HIS A 61 0.00 1.91 -3.04
CA HIS A 61 0.71 1.45 -4.22
C HIS A 61 1.32 2.61 -5.02
N LEU A 62 0.57 3.71 -5.22
CA LEU A 62 1.09 4.92 -5.86
C LEU A 62 2.27 5.54 -5.09
N LYS A 63 2.24 5.52 -3.75
CA LYS A 63 3.40 5.95 -2.94
C LYS A 63 4.60 5.03 -3.16
N THR A 64 4.39 3.72 -3.24
CA THR A 64 5.47 2.77 -3.53
C THR A 64 6.10 3.03 -4.90
N LEU A 65 5.30 3.38 -5.91
CA LEU A 65 5.82 3.76 -7.24
C LEU A 65 6.64 5.05 -7.24
N SER A 66 6.46 5.93 -6.25
CA SER A 66 7.27 7.15 -6.11
C SER A 66 8.64 6.91 -5.48
N ILE A 67 8.93 5.69 -5.03
CA ILE A 67 10.23 5.30 -4.51
C ILE A 67 11.16 5.03 -5.70
N PRO A 68 12.31 5.71 -5.81
CA PRO A 68 13.24 5.49 -6.93
C PRO A 68 13.77 4.06 -7.01
N ASP A 69 14.21 3.66 -8.19
CA ASP A 69 14.85 2.36 -8.41
C ASP A 69 16.02 2.16 -7.42
N LYS A 70 16.09 0.96 -6.82
CA LYS A 70 17.05 0.56 -5.76
C LYS A 70 16.85 1.21 -4.38
N TYR A 71 15.80 2.01 -4.19
CA TYR A 71 15.41 2.52 -2.87
C TYR A 71 14.28 1.68 -2.28
N VAL A 72 14.24 1.60 -0.95
CA VAL A 72 13.17 0.96 -0.20
C VAL A 72 12.76 1.85 0.96
N GLU A 73 11.46 1.92 1.22
CA GLU A 73 10.95 2.56 2.43
C GLU A 73 10.93 1.53 3.57
N VAL A 74 11.38 1.93 4.76
CA VAL A 74 11.48 1.06 5.93
C VAL A 74 10.76 1.69 7.13
N THR A 75 10.21 0.85 8.01
CA THR A 75 9.60 1.28 9.28
C THR A 75 10.06 0.30 10.35
N ALA A 76 10.73 0.78 11.40
CA ALA A 76 11.33 -0.05 12.45
C ALA A 76 11.32 0.68 13.80
N ILE A 77 11.31 -0.09 14.89
CA ILE A 77 11.54 0.40 16.25
C ILE A 77 13.04 0.22 16.55
N LEU A 78 13.73 1.30 16.89
CA LEU A 78 15.19 1.33 17.04
C LEU A 78 15.59 2.09 18.32
N PRO A 79 16.74 1.77 18.94
CA PRO A 79 17.37 2.62 19.94
C PRO A 79 17.69 4.02 19.40
N GLU A 80 17.71 5.02 20.27
CA GLU A 80 17.85 6.44 19.90
C GLU A 80 19.08 6.71 19.01
N HIS A 81 20.24 6.12 19.34
CA HIS A 81 21.47 6.31 18.57
C HIS A 81 21.36 5.79 17.13
N GLN A 82 20.62 4.70 16.90
CA GLN A 82 20.37 4.17 15.55
C GLN A 82 19.33 5.01 14.81
N ALA A 83 18.28 5.46 15.51
CA ALA A 83 17.30 6.37 14.94
C ALA A 83 17.94 7.71 14.48
N PHE A 84 18.95 8.21 15.21
CA PHE A 84 19.73 9.37 14.79
C PHE A 84 20.44 9.13 13.45
N ILE A 85 21.11 7.98 13.30
CA ILE A 85 21.82 7.60 12.06
C ILE A 85 20.84 7.53 10.87
N VAL A 86 19.69 6.86 11.05
CA VAL A 86 18.67 6.75 9.98
C VAL A 86 18.13 8.13 9.56
N LYS A 87 17.90 9.05 10.51
CA LYS A 87 17.51 10.44 10.21
C LYS A 87 18.58 11.21 9.43
N GLN A 88 19.85 10.92 9.66
CA GLN A 88 20.93 11.54 8.89
C GLN A 88 20.94 11.03 7.45
N TRP A 89 20.80 9.71 7.25
CA TRP A 89 20.69 9.13 5.91
C TRP A 89 19.50 9.66 5.11
N GLU A 90 18.36 9.87 5.76
CA GLU A 90 17.18 10.48 5.13
C GLU A 90 17.49 11.90 4.61
N LYS A 91 18.14 12.73 5.43
CA LYS A 91 18.54 14.10 5.03
C LYS A 91 19.55 14.09 3.88
N ASP A 92 20.50 13.16 3.91
CA ASP A 92 21.51 13.03 2.85
C ASP A 92 20.88 12.55 1.54
N ALA A 93 19.94 11.62 1.59
CA ALA A 93 19.16 11.18 0.43
C ALA A 93 18.33 12.32 -0.19
N GLN A 94 17.76 13.22 0.63
CA GLN A 94 17.03 14.40 0.14
C GLN A 94 17.95 15.43 -0.51
N ARG A 95 19.21 15.54 -0.07
CA ARG A 95 20.21 16.46 -0.64
C ARG A 95 20.81 15.93 -1.94
N ASN A 96 21.09 14.63 -1.98
CA ASN A 96 21.77 13.98 -3.10
C ASN A 96 20.81 13.35 -4.13
N GLY A 97 19.51 13.33 -3.86
CA GLY A 97 18.47 12.83 -4.76
C GLY A 97 18.05 13.80 -5.87
N LYS A 98 18.91 14.74 -6.26
CA LYS A 98 18.76 15.59 -7.44
C LYS A 98 19.62 15.08 -8.59
#